data_AF-K4LG68-F1
#
_entry.id   AF-K4LG68-F1
#
_cell.length_a   1.000
_cell.length_b   1.000
_cell.length_c   1.000
_cell.angle_alpha   90.00
_cell.angle_beta   90.00
_cell.angle_gamma   90.00
#
_symmetry.space_group_name_H-M   'P 1'
#
loop_
_entity.id
_entity.type
_entity.pdbx_description
1 polymer ?
#
loop_
_entity_poly.entity_id
_entity_poly.type
_entity_poly.pdbx_seq_one_letter_code
_entity_poly.pdbx_strand_id
1 'polypeptide(L)'
;MKRTLSIFIVLVLLLTALLPLTAYAEGEGNIDNGSGSMGSGTSENFWNPGDEGVRITVVRASDHAVVTIPVDFTNKHPDNIQAHFGKVSKISYTNGFSLTPSMQQYTYVNPAQAVPRIISSGSGNANIDDIKRYFCSEYTLMRIADVTGFNYDTLINGDYKILLEPVAYMTFQGVRIAVTATEAALYDEQLGGGLRSKMASLSHQNLPLAMFLETPDLGYPAWSGSTTSKASNADIKSSLGLGIIRFSEAEPPQVSGYDYTYRVNTQVITSVTVSGGQADPDHPVTARFTIGGQTYTVNNIYYPEGDSQLVWVRWTTPSTPQTMTIHVSVTGRGRASQGTITANIVDLSGHEPPNPVANDRNDSYTQPAVPNNPQKTSATWGVWRPWWHAYWVWHSTDEDSGYWCDHGWWEFDWNTYTASLSASMSVVPDAKNPTASGKTMKSGYGINQTVTANVSTNQSSAVTAAQTAVTYFPEFRYQSYWRLLERTGGGLGTQFEFARNRYSTYNRRTHFTPIWMPDGSYTPYTYLMDCWTPQGMLSMNLADSVTISGNLWSDWHIAKLR
;
A
#
# COMPACT_ATOMS: atom_id res chain seq x y z
N MET A 1 24.53 28.90 -56.15
CA MET A 1 24.25 27.48 -55.83
C MET A 1 24.46 27.13 -54.37
N LYS A 2 25.65 27.33 -53.76
CA LYS A 2 25.85 26.96 -52.34
C LYS A 2 24.96 27.73 -51.35
N ARG A 3 24.80 29.05 -51.53
CA ARG A 3 23.96 29.91 -50.68
C ARG A 3 22.45 29.60 -50.77
N THR A 4 21.96 29.30 -51.97
CA THR A 4 20.56 28.92 -52.22
C THR A 4 20.25 27.54 -51.65
N LEU A 5 21.21 26.61 -51.68
CA LEU A 5 21.08 25.29 -51.06
C LEU A 5 21.04 25.37 -49.53
N SER A 6 21.87 26.22 -48.91
CA SER A 6 21.84 26.44 -47.46
C SER A 6 20.52 27.03 -46.97
N ILE A 7 19.95 28.00 -47.70
CA ILE A 7 18.64 28.57 -47.37
C ILE A 7 17.55 27.51 -47.46
N PHE A 8 17.59 26.67 -48.50
CA PHE A 8 16.62 25.59 -48.67
C PHE A 8 16.69 24.54 -47.55
N ILE A 9 17.91 24.15 -47.13
CA ILE A 9 18.11 23.21 -46.02
C ILE A 9 17.60 23.78 -44.69
N VAL A 10 17.85 25.07 -44.43
CA VAL A 10 17.36 25.74 -43.21
C VAL A 10 15.83 25.86 -43.22
N LEU A 11 15.22 26.12 -44.38
CA LEU A 11 13.77 26.17 -44.52
C LEU A 11 13.12 24.79 -44.30
N VAL A 12 13.74 23.71 -44.80
CA VAL A 12 13.26 22.33 -44.58
C VAL A 12 13.38 21.94 -43.10
N LEU A 13 14.48 22.31 -42.43
CA LEU A 13 14.67 22.10 -40.98
C LEU A 13 13.66 22.88 -40.13
N LEU A 14 13.35 24.13 -40.51
CA LEU A 14 12.31 24.93 -39.87
C LEU A 14 10.91 24.36 -40.11
N LEU A 15 10.62 23.85 -41.31
CA LEU A 15 9.35 23.17 -41.59
C LEU A 15 9.20 21.87 -40.79
N THR A 16 10.29 21.10 -40.58
CA THR A 16 10.23 19.89 -39.73
C THR A 16 10.01 20.21 -38.25
N ALA A 17 10.39 21.40 -37.79
CA ALA A 17 10.15 21.87 -36.41
C ALA A 17 8.77 22.52 -36.20
N LEU A 18 8.06 22.86 -37.28
CA LEU A 18 6.73 23.49 -37.27
C LEU A 18 5.59 22.51 -37.54
N LEU A 19 5.90 21.24 -37.87
CA LEU A 19 4.91 20.17 -37.89
C LEU A 19 4.69 19.72 -36.44
N PRO A 20 3.48 19.85 -35.86
CA PRO A 20 3.19 19.20 -34.59
C PRO A 20 3.36 17.69 -34.80
N LEU A 21 4.38 17.11 -34.17
CA LEU A 21 4.41 15.67 -33.94
C LEU A 21 3.25 15.38 -32.98
N THR A 22 2.07 15.08 -33.54
CA THR A 22 1.02 14.40 -32.79
C THR A 22 1.54 12.99 -32.53
N ALA A 23 2.31 12.83 -31.46
CA ALA A 23 2.49 11.52 -30.84
C ALA A 23 1.10 11.13 -30.32
N TYR A 24 0.41 10.26 -31.05
CA TYR A 24 -0.74 9.58 -30.48
C TYR A 24 -0.18 8.74 -29.34
N ALA A 25 -0.57 9.05 -28.10
CA ALA A 25 -0.27 8.19 -26.97
C ALA A 25 -1.11 6.92 -27.13
N GLU A 26 -0.58 5.96 -27.89
CA GLU A 26 -1.16 4.62 -27.99
C GLU A 26 -0.96 3.94 -26.63
N GLY A 27 -2.06 3.64 -25.94
CA GLY A 27 -1.99 3.01 -24.62
C GLY A 27 -1.29 1.66 -24.70
N GLU A 28 -0.40 1.37 -23.76
CA GLU A 28 0.23 0.08 -23.60
C GLU A 28 -0.46 -0.69 -22.46
N GLY A 29 -0.96 -1.90 -22.77
CA GLY A 29 -1.56 -2.77 -21.76
C GLY A 29 -0.50 -3.67 -21.11
N ASN A 30 -0.20 -3.43 -19.84
CA ASN A 30 0.60 -4.30 -18.98
C ASN A 30 -0.31 -5.30 -18.27
N ILE A 31 -0.68 -6.36 -18.99
CA ILE A 31 -1.69 -7.34 -18.58
C ILE A 31 -1.33 -8.70 -19.20
N ASP A 32 -1.41 -9.75 -18.40
CA ASP A 32 -1.39 -11.15 -18.84
C ASP A 32 -2.53 -11.91 -18.14
N ASN A 33 -2.85 -13.12 -18.62
CA ASN A 33 -3.93 -13.92 -18.10
C ASN A 33 -3.59 -15.41 -17.95
N GLY A 34 -4.43 -16.09 -17.17
CA GLY A 34 -4.34 -17.50 -16.85
C GLY A 34 -5.72 -18.06 -16.52
N SER A 35 -5.81 -19.37 -16.37
CA SER A 35 -7.07 -20.04 -16.03
C SER A 35 -6.86 -21.48 -15.60
N GLY A 36 -7.84 -22.04 -14.92
CA GLY A 36 -7.92 -23.47 -14.63
C GLY A 36 -9.34 -24.02 -14.73
N SER A 37 -9.49 -25.28 -14.30
CA SER A 37 -10.76 -26.00 -14.45
C SER A 37 -11.86 -25.43 -13.56
N MET A 38 -13.09 -25.43 -14.09
CA MET A 38 -14.29 -25.11 -13.31
C MET A 38 -14.71 -26.34 -12.49
N GLY A 39 -14.97 -26.15 -11.20
CA GLY A 39 -15.62 -27.13 -10.35
C GLY A 39 -17.14 -27.19 -10.55
N SER A 40 -17.83 -28.04 -9.79
CA SER A 40 -19.29 -28.08 -9.72
C SER A 40 -19.83 -27.04 -8.72
N GLY A 41 -20.92 -26.36 -9.08
CA GLY A 41 -21.63 -25.43 -8.20
C GLY A 41 -22.83 -26.07 -7.48
N THR A 42 -23.45 -25.32 -6.56
CA THR A 42 -24.72 -25.67 -5.92
C THR A 42 -25.78 -24.60 -6.19
N SER A 43 -27.04 -24.83 -5.79
CA SER A 43 -28.11 -23.81 -5.91
C SER A 43 -27.81 -22.52 -5.14
N GLU A 44 -26.96 -22.59 -4.12
CA GLU A 44 -26.60 -21.46 -3.27
C GLU A 44 -25.20 -20.90 -3.58
N ASN A 45 -24.35 -21.64 -4.29
CA ASN A 45 -22.98 -21.25 -4.60
C ASN A 45 -22.66 -21.55 -6.06
N PHE A 46 -22.81 -20.54 -6.93
CA PHE A 46 -22.58 -20.71 -8.36
C PHE A 46 -22.20 -19.41 -9.05
N TRP A 47 -21.62 -19.56 -10.23
CA TRP A 47 -21.36 -18.48 -11.17
C TRP A 47 -21.67 -18.97 -12.57
N ASN A 48 -22.34 -18.13 -13.36
CA ASN A 48 -22.62 -18.46 -14.75
C ASN A 48 -21.48 -17.95 -15.63
N PRO A 49 -20.94 -18.79 -16.53
CA PRO A 49 -19.92 -18.33 -17.45
C PRO A 49 -20.30 -17.06 -18.21
N GLY A 50 -19.46 -16.04 -18.12
CA GLY A 50 -19.69 -14.72 -18.74
C GLY A 50 -20.47 -13.73 -17.88
N ASP A 51 -20.88 -14.09 -16.65
CA ASP A 51 -21.38 -13.13 -15.66
C ASP A 51 -20.21 -12.34 -15.06
N GLU A 52 -19.68 -11.43 -15.85
CA GLU A 52 -18.41 -10.74 -15.60
C GLU A 52 -18.44 -9.26 -15.99
N GLY A 53 -17.47 -8.51 -15.48
CA GLY A 53 -17.21 -7.13 -15.86
C GLY A 53 -15.76 -6.74 -15.57
N VAL A 54 -15.45 -5.47 -15.78
CA VAL A 54 -14.14 -4.88 -15.45
C VAL A 54 -14.37 -3.59 -14.69
N ARG A 55 -13.83 -3.49 -13.49
CA ARG A 55 -13.73 -2.25 -12.73
C ARG A 55 -12.55 -1.44 -13.26
N ILE A 56 -12.79 -0.15 -13.45
CA ILE A 56 -11.88 0.79 -14.07
C ILE A 56 -11.66 1.94 -13.11
N THR A 57 -10.39 2.25 -12.82
CA THR A 57 -9.98 3.33 -11.93
C THR A 57 -8.87 4.14 -12.59
N VAL A 58 -8.99 5.47 -12.62
CA VAL A 58 -7.90 6.36 -13.04
C VAL A 58 -7.00 6.65 -11.85
N VAL A 59 -5.70 6.47 -12.05
CA VAL A 59 -4.66 6.58 -11.03
C VAL A 59 -3.60 7.55 -11.50
N ARG A 60 -3.15 8.46 -10.64
CA ARG A 60 -1.99 9.32 -10.94
C ARG A 60 -0.70 8.53 -10.78
N ALA A 61 0.17 8.56 -11.79
CA ALA A 61 1.41 7.79 -11.81
C ALA A 61 2.39 8.24 -10.70
N SER A 62 2.49 9.55 -10.43
CA SER A 62 3.53 10.08 -9.53
C SER A 62 3.43 9.64 -8.06
N ASP A 63 2.21 9.38 -7.57
CA ASP A 63 1.92 9.13 -6.15
C ASP A 63 0.93 7.97 -5.93
N HIS A 64 0.55 7.28 -7.01
CA HIS A 64 -0.47 6.22 -7.05
C HIS A 64 -1.83 6.67 -6.48
N ALA A 65 -2.14 7.97 -6.48
CA ALA A 65 -3.41 8.47 -5.98
C ALA A 65 -4.56 8.04 -6.90
N VAL A 66 -5.62 7.48 -6.31
CA VAL A 66 -6.89 7.23 -6.99
C VAL A 66 -7.60 8.56 -7.20
N VAL A 67 -7.80 8.98 -8.46
CA VAL A 67 -8.32 10.31 -8.81
C VAL A 67 -9.76 10.30 -9.33
N THR A 68 -10.34 9.11 -9.54
CA THR A 68 -11.74 8.92 -9.94
C THR A 68 -12.44 7.94 -9.03
N ILE A 69 -13.76 8.04 -8.90
CA ILE A 69 -14.58 6.95 -8.36
C ILE A 69 -14.56 5.80 -9.39
N PRO A 70 -14.21 4.57 -9.01
CA PRO A 70 -14.21 3.43 -9.91
C PRO A 70 -15.57 3.20 -10.59
N VAL A 71 -15.53 2.81 -11.87
CA VAL A 71 -16.71 2.46 -12.68
C VAL A 71 -16.57 1.03 -13.17
N ASP A 72 -17.67 0.28 -13.28
CA ASP A 72 -17.62 -1.12 -13.72
C ASP A 72 -18.26 -1.26 -15.10
N PHE A 73 -17.49 -1.70 -16.10
CA PHE A 73 -17.97 -2.01 -17.44
C PHE A 73 -18.42 -3.47 -17.52
N THR A 74 -19.56 -3.73 -18.16
CA THR A 74 -20.03 -5.10 -18.40
C THR A 74 -20.93 -5.20 -19.63
N ASN A 75 -20.96 -6.37 -20.27
CA ASN A 75 -21.92 -6.73 -21.32
C ASN A 75 -23.25 -7.25 -20.74
N LYS A 76 -23.38 -7.32 -19.41
CA LYS A 76 -24.57 -7.83 -18.71
C LYS A 76 -25.42 -6.69 -18.15
N HIS A 77 -26.61 -7.04 -17.69
CA HIS A 77 -27.48 -6.17 -16.91
C HIS A 77 -27.64 -6.75 -15.49
N PRO A 78 -26.63 -6.63 -14.61
CA PRO A 78 -26.64 -7.21 -13.27
C PRO A 78 -27.52 -6.39 -12.30
N ASP A 79 -28.76 -6.10 -12.68
CA ASP A 79 -29.71 -5.30 -11.88
C ASP A 79 -30.17 -6.02 -10.60
N ASN A 80 -29.93 -7.33 -10.53
CA ASN A 80 -30.32 -8.19 -9.42
C ASN A 80 -29.19 -8.46 -8.41
N ILE A 81 -28.10 -7.68 -8.44
CA ILE A 81 -27.05 -7.76 -7.41
C ILE A 81 -27.62 -7.27 -6.09
N GLN A 82 -27.57 -8.13 -5.08
CA GLN A 82 -28.12 -7.89 -3.75
C GLN A 82 -27.07 -7.30 -2.80
N ALA A 83 -25.79 -7.58 -3.02
CA ALA A 83 -24.70 -6.96 -2.26
C ALA A 83 -23.43 -6.77 -3.11
N HIS A 84 -22.64 -5.76 -2.77
CA HIS A 84 -21.33 -5.48 -3.37
C HIS A 84 -20.45 -4.75 -2.34
N PHE A 85 -19.15 -4.57 -2.62
CA PHE A 85 -18.23 -3.96 -1.64
C PHE A 85 -17.92 -2.47 -1.93
N GLY A 86 -18.90 -1.80 -2.53
CA GLY A 86 -18.75 -0.42 -3.00
C GLY A 86 -18.08 -0.34 -4.38
N LYS A 87 -17.53 0.84 -4.68
CA LYS A 87 -16.68 1.13 -5.84
C LYS A 87 -15.30 1.50 -5.31
N VAL A 88 -14.62 0.53 -4.72
CA VAL A 88 -13.31 0.72 -4.09
C VAL A 88 -12.28 -0.03 -4.93
N SER A 89 -11.14 0.59 -5.21
CA SER A 89 -10.10 -0.01 -6.04
C SER A 89 -9.12 -0.83 -5.20
N LYS A 90 -8.37 -1.72 -5.85
CA LYS A 90 -7.26 -2.46 -5.24
C LYS A 90 -6.29 -1.56 -4.47
N ILE A 91 -5.91 -0.42 -5.05
CA ILE A 91 -4.99 0.55 -4.41
C ILE A 91 -5.57 1.11 -3.11
N SER A 92 -6.87 1.43 -3.08
CA SER A 92 -7.52 1.89 -1.86
C SER A 92 -7.49 0.81 -0.76
N TYR A 93 -7.72 -0.46 -1.11
CA TYR A 93 -7.59 -1.58 -0.16
C TYR A 93 -6.15 -1.76 0.32
N THR A 94 -5.16 -1.68 -0.57
CA THR A 94 -3.73 -1.72 -0.21
C THR A 94 -3.37 -0.60 0.78
N ASN A 95 -4.00 0.57 0.64
CA ASN A 95 -3.82 1.72 1.53
C ASN A 95 -4.67 1.67 2.81
N GLY A 96 -5.27 0.52 3.14
CA GLY A 96 -5.93 0.27 4.42
C GLY A 96 -7.44 0.53 4.43
N PHE A 97 -8.08 0.73 3.27
CA PHE A 97 -9.54 0.80 3.21
C PHE A 97 -10.14 -0.54 3.66
N SER A 98 -11.13 -0.50 4.55
CA SER A 98 -11.74 -1.71 5.11
C SER A 98 -12.85 -2.25 4.22
N LEU A 99 -12.88 -3.57 4.00
CA LEU A 99 -13.94 -4.22 3.23
C LEU A 99 -15.27 -4.16 4.01
N THR A 100 -16.28 -3.52 3.41
CA THR A 100 -17.62 -3.38 4.00
C THR A 100 -18.68 -3.70 2.95
N PRO A 101 -19.61 -4.63 3.23
CA PRO A 101 -20.69 -4.94 2.29
C PRO A 101 -21.70 -3.77 2.21
N SER A 102 -22.16 -3.50 0.99
CA SER A 102 -23.18 -2.52 0.65
C SER A 102 -24.37 -3.25 0.03
N MET A 103 -25.57 -2.93 0.52
CA MET A 103 -26.85 -3.34 -0.08
C MET A 103 -27.45 -2.25 -0.97
N GLN A 104 -26.68 -1.21 -1.29
CA GLN A 104 -27.12 -0.19 -2.25
C GLN A 104 -27.23 -0.81 -3.65
N GLN A 105 -28.00 -0.15 -4.52
CA GLN A 105 -28.14 -0.58 -5.91
C GLN A 105 -26.77 -0.60 -6.59
N TYR A 106 -26.40 -1.76 -7.14
CA TYR A 106 -25.16 -1.90 -7.90
C TYR A 106 -25.27 -1.13 -9.22
N THR A 107 -24.35 -0.21 -9.44
CA THR A 107 -24.27 0.57 -10.68
C THR A 107 -23.23 -0.02 -11.63
N TYR A 108 -23.49 0.08 -12.93
CA TYR A 108 -22.60 -0.42 -13.97
C TYR A 108 -22.79 0.39 -15.25
N VAL A 109 -21.86 0.24 -16.18
CA VAL A 109 -21.92 0.85 -17.51
C VAL A 109 -21.94 -0.26 -18.55
N ASN A 110 -22.90 -0.21 -19.45
CA ASN A 110 -22.85 -0.99 -20.69
C ASN A 110 -22.15 -0.16 -21.76
N PRO A 111 -20.91 -0.52 -22.15
CA PRO A 111 -20.26 0.12 -23.28
C PRO A 111 -20.96 -0.28 -24.58
N ALA A 112 -20.92 0.61 -25.59
CA ALA A 112 -21.53 0.30 -26.89
C ALA A 112 -20.72 -0.73 -27.67
N GLN A 113 -19.39 -0.71 -27.50
CA GLN A 113 -18.52 -1.80 -27.95
C GLN A 113 -18.49 -2.86 -26.84
N ALA A 114 -18.78 -4.10 -27.21
CA ALA A 114 -18.78 -5.20 -26.24
C ALA A 114 -17.38 -5.39 -25.63
N VAL A 115 -17.32 -5.49 -24.30
CA VAL A 115 -16.10 -5.84 -23.56
C VAL A 115 -15.68 -7.25 -23.98
N PRO A 116 -14.39 -7.52 -24.26
CA PRO A 116 -13.93 -8.89 -24.50
C PRO A 116 -14.16 -9.77 -23.27
N ARG A 117 -14.15 -11.09 -23.46
CA ARG A 117 -14.23 -12.03 -22.34
C ARG A 117 -13.01 -11.86 -21.44
N ILE A 118 -13.24 -11.78 -20.13
CA ILE A 118 -12.20 -11.49 -19.13
C ILE A 118 -11.83 -12.75 -18.34
N ILE A 119 -12.84 -13.47 -17.86
CA ILE A 119 -12.73 -14.67 -17.03
C ILE A 119 -12.94 -15.89 -17.93
N SER A 120 -11.89 -16.67 -18.07
CA SER A 120 -11.93 -17.96 -18.78
C SER A 120 -12.79 -18.98 -18.05
N SER A 121 -13.45 -19.84 -18.81
CA SER A 121 -14.30 -20.92 -18.30
C SER A 121 -14.39 -22.05 -19.33
N GLY A 122 -15.02 -23.18 -18.96
CA GLY A 122 -15.27 -24.27 -19.92
C GLY A 122 -16.13 -23.87 -21.14
N SER A 123 -16.79 -22.71 -21.12
CA SER A 123 -17.59 -22.19 -22.24
C SER A 123 -16.81 -21.28 -23.20
N GLY A 124 -15.57 -20.92 -22.87
CA GLY A 124 -14.75 -20.00 -23.65
C GLY A 124 -13.62 -19.40 -22.83
N ASN A 125 -12.49 -19.17 -23.49
CA ASN A 125 -11.29 -18.61 -22.89
C ASN A 125 -11.20 -17.11 -23.14
N ALA A 126 -10.63 -16.38 -22.20
CA ALA A 126 -10.24 -14.98 -22.38
C ALA A 126 -9.01 -14.90 -23.30
N ASN A 127 -8.98 -13.87 -24.16
CA ASN A 127 -7.85 -13.61 -25.05
C ASN A 127 -7.19 -12.29 -24.63
N ILE A 128 -5.94 -12.38 -24.20
CA ILE A 128 -5.22 -11.21 -23.68
C ILE A 128 -5.01 -10.13 -24.74
N ASP A 129 -4.79 -10.50 -26.00
CA ASP A 129 -4.62 -9.55 -27.11
C ASP A 129 -5.91 -8.76 -27.35
N ASP A 130 -7.07 -9.41 -27.22
CA ASP A 130 -8.38 -8.74 -27.34
C ASP A 130 -8.64 -7.80 -26.17
N ILE A 131 -8.25 -8.19 -24.95
CA ILE A 131 -8.35 -7.34 -23.75
C ILE A 131 -7.48 -6.09 -23.91
N LYS A 132 -6.19 -6.26 -24.26
CA LYS A 132 -5.26 -5.16 -24.52
C LYS A 132 -5.80 -4.25 -25.62
N ARG A 133 -6.20 -4.83 -26.76
CA ARG A 133 -6.76 -4.07 -27.89
C ARG A 133 -8.00 -3.27 -27.51
N TYR A 134 -8.90 -3.83 -26.71
CA TYR A 134 -10.12 -3.14 -26.29
C TYR A 134 -9.80 -1.95 -25.37
N PHE A 135 -9.02 -2.17 -24.30
CA PHE A 135 -8.76 -1.15 -23.29
C PHE A 135 -7.71 -0.11 -23.70
N CYS A 136 -6.86 -0.43 -24.68
CA CYS A 136 -5.94 0.54 -25.30
C CYS A 136 -6.58 1.31 -26.47
N SER A 137 -7.78 0.93 -26.93
CA SER A 137 -8.41 1.64 -28.05
C SER A 137 -8.85 3.05 -27.66
N GLU A 138 -8.61 4.01 -28.57
CA GLU A 138 -9.02 5.40 -28.41
C GLU A 138 -10.50 5.53 -28.01
N TYR A 139 -11.39 4.76 -28.66
CA TYR A 139 -12.81 4.76 -28.36
C TYR A 139 -13.10 4.40 -26.89
N THR A 140 -12.50 3.32 -26.38
CA THR A 140 -12.69 2.90 -24.99
C THR A 140 -12.10 3.92 -24.03
N LEU A 141 -10.94 4.49 -24.33
CA LEU A 141 -10.29 5.52 -23.51
C LEU A 141 -11.14 6.80 -23.43
N MET A 142 -11.71 7.26 -24.55
CA MET A 142 -12.66 8.38 -24.57
C MET A 142 -13.91 8.06 -23.75
N ARG A 143 -14.44 6.84 -23.85
CA ARG A 143 -15.60 6.42 -23.07
C ARG A 143 -15.29 6.35 -21.58
N ILE A 144 -14.11 5.89 -21.18
CA ILE A 144 -13.65 5.89 -19.79
C ILE A 144 -13.54 7.32 -19.27
N ALA A 145 -12.93 8.23 -20.03
CA ALA A 145 -12.84 9.64 -19.68
C ALA A 145 -14.24 10.26 -19.46
N ASP A 146 -15.18 10.02 -20.39
CA ASP A 146 -16.57 10.49 -20.31
C ASP A 146 -17.29 9.98 -19.05
N VAL A 147 -17.31 8.67 -18.83
CA VAL A 147 -18.08 8.08 -17.71
C VAL A 147 -17.46 8.32 -16.33
N THR A 148 -16.15 8.58 -16.27
CA THR A 148 -15.47 8.95 -15.02
C THR A 148 -15.48 10.46 -14.77
N GLY A 149 -15.86 11.26 -15.77
CA GLY A 149 -15.76 12.72 -15.74
C GLY A 149 -14.30 13.23 -15.79
N PHE A 150 -13.35 12.38 -16.20
CA PHE A 150 -11.94 12.73 -16.31
C PHE A 150 -11.63 13.31 -17.70
N ASN A 151 -10.70 14.26 -17.78
CA ASN A 151 -10.34 14.84 -19.08
C ASN A 151 -9.52 13.85 -19.91
N TYR A 152 -9.95 13.59 -21.15
CA TYR A 152 -9.30 12.62 -22.05
C TYR A 152 -7.84 12.99 -22.34
N ASP A 153 -7.55 14.24 -22.74
CA ASP A 153 -6.18 14.66 -23.05
C ASP A 153 -5.25 14.53 -21.84
N THR A 154 -5.78 14.78 -20.64
CA THR A 154 -5.06 14.60 -19.37
C THR A 154 -4.87 13.12 -19.04
N LEU A 155 -5.85 12.26 -19.32
CA LEU A 155 -5.77 10.81 -19.09
C LEU A 155 -4.59 10.19 -19.84
N ILE A 156 -4.40 10.60 -21.10
CA ILE A 156 -3.42 10.01 -22.01
C ILE A 156 -2.08 10.76 -22.06
N ASN A 157 -1.86 11.77 -21.22
CA ASN A 157 -0.65 12.61 -21.27
C ASN A 157 0.61 11.94 -20.66
N GLY A 158 0.45 10.76 -20.05
CA GLY A 158 1.52 10.01 -19.40
C GLY A 158 1.64 10.20 -17.89
N ASP A 159 0.93 11.17 -17.29
CA ASP A 159 0.90 11.41 -15.83
C ASP A 159 -0.13 10.52 -15.11
N TYR A 160 -0.99 9.85 -15.87
CA TYR A 160 -2.08 9.01 -15.36
C TYR A 160 -2.03 7.63 -16.00
N LYS A 161 -2.60 6.66 -15.28
CA LYS A 161 -2.73 5.26 -15.66
C LYS A 161 -4.15 4.78 -15.40
N ILE A 162 -4.56 3.72 -16.07
CA ILE A 162 -5.85 3.07 -15.83
C ILE A 162 -5.58 1.73 -15.14
N LEU A 163 -6.11 1.57 -13.94
CA LEU A 163 -6.17 0.29 -13.23
C LEU A 163 -7.46 -0.45 -13.63
N LEU A 164 -7.28 -1.67 -14.11
CA LEU A 164 -8.35 -2.60 -14.46
C LEU A 164 -8.41 -3.72 -13.43
N GLU A 165 -9.60 -4.06 -12.95
CA GLU A 165 -9.82 -5.19 -12.04
C GLU A 165 -10.97 -6.05 -12.59
N PRO A 166 -10.80 -7.37 -12.78
CA PRO A 166 -11.90 -8.23 -13.20
C PRO A 166 -12.97 -8.30 -12.10
N VAL A 167 -14.23 -8.27 -12.50
CA VAL A 167 -15.42 -8.37 -11.62
C VAL A 167 -16.19 -9.63 -11.96
N ALA A 168 -16.55 -10.43 -10.96
CA ALA A 168 -17.48 -11.55 -11.11
C ALA A 168 -18.85 -11.21 -10.49
N TYR A 169 -19.92 -11.57 -11.19
CA TYR A 169 -21.28 -11.56 -10.66
C TYR A 169 -21.69 -12.99 -10.28
N MET A 170 -21.53 -13.34 -9.01
CA MET A 170 -21.71 -14.71 -8.52
C MET A 170 -22.78 -14.79 -7.44
N THR A 171 -23.32 -15.99 -7.20
CA THR A 171 -24.19 -16.28 -6.06
C THR A 171 -23.37 -17.03 -5.02
N PHE A 172 -23.31 -16.51 -3.80
CA PHE A 172 -22.65 -17.15 -2.66
C PHE A 172 -23.61 -17.19 -1.48
N GLN A 173 -23.80 -18.36 -0.87
CA GLN A 173 -24.80 -18.60 0.18
C GLN A 173 -26.21 -18.06 -0.17
N GLY A 174 -26.61 -18.20 -1.44
CA GLY A 174 -27.92 -17.75 -1.94
C GLY A 174 -28.04 -16.26 -2.20
N VAL A 175 -26.99 -15.47 -1.96
CA VAL A 175 -26.97 -14.01 -2.20
C VAL A 175 -26.17 -13.72 -3.47
N ARG A 176 -26.77 -12.95 -4.39
CA ARG A 176 -26.10 -12.54 -5.63
C ARG A 176 -25.23 -11.31 -5.39
N ILE A 177 -23.94 -11.43 -5.62
CA ILE A 177 -22.93 -10.42 -5.30
C ILE A 177 -22.05 -10.03 -6.49
N ALA A 178 -21.58 -8.79 -6.50
CA ALA A 178 -20.54 -8.30 -7.41
C ALA A 178 -19.23 -8.15 -6.64
N VAL A 179 -18.16 -8.76 -7.15
CA VAL A 179 -16.88 -8.85 -6.42
C VAL A 179 -15.68 -8.79 -7.38
N THR A 180 -14.66 -8.00 -7.04
CA THR A 180 -13.32 -8.10 -7.67
C THR A 180 -12.51 -9.25 -7.07
N ALA A 181 -11.41 -9.64 -7.70
CA ALA A 181 -10.50 -10.63 -7.09
C ALA A 181 -10.01 -10.19 -5.69
N THR A 182 -9.63 -8.91 -5.54
CA THR A 182 -9.15 -8.34 -4.27
C THR A 182 -10.24 -8.38 -3.20
N GLU A 183 -11.46 -8.00 -3.56
CA GLU A 183 -12.61 -8.06 -2.66
C GLU A 183 -12.94 -9.51 -2.26
N ALA A 184 -12.84 -10.46 -3.19
CA ALA A 184 -13.07 -11.87 -2.92
C ALA A 184 -12.08 -12.43 -1.90
N ALA A 185 -10.79 -12.08 -2.02
CA ALA A 185 -9.76 -12.49 -1.08
C ALA A 185 -9.99 -11.87 0.32
N LEU A 186 -10.31 -10.57 0.38
CA LEU A 186 -10.63 -9.90 1.64
C LEU A 186 -11.90 -10.47 2.30
N TYR A 187 -12.90 -10.82 1.48
CA TYR A 187 -14.15 -11.38 1.98
C TYR A 187 -13.93 -12.81 2.50
N ASP A 188 -13.11 -13.60 1.80
CA ASP A 188 -12.71 -14.92 2.27
C ASP A 188 -11.98 -14.86 3.62
N GLU A 189 -11.08 -13.89 3.82
CA GLU A 189 -10.43 -13.64 5.11
C GLU A 189 -11.46 -13.30 6.21
N GLN A 190 -12.48 -12.48 5.91
CA GLN A 190 -13.55 -12.17 6.88
C GLN A 190 -14.41 -13.39 7.22
N LEU A 191 -14.59 -14.32 6.27
CA LEU A 191 -15.34 -15.56 6.44
C LEU A 191 -14.50 -16.72 6.98
N GLY A 192 -13.20 -16.50 7.18
CA GLY A 192 -12.23 -17.52 7.56
C GLY A 192 -12.11 -18.70 6.61
N GLY A 193 -12.05 -18.44 5.30
CA GLY A 193 -11.92 -19.47 4.25
C GLY A 193 -13.25 -19.96 3.70
N GLY A 194 -14.37 -19.43 4.20
CA GLY A 194 -15.72 -19.85 3.81
C GLY A 194 -16.01 -19.68 2.31
N LEU A 195 -15.55 -18.60 1.69
CA LEU A 195 -15.77 -18.37 0.26
C LEU A 195 -14.94 -19.34 -0.59
N ARG A 196 -13.67 -19.51 -0.24
CA ARG A 196 -12.72 -20.38 -0.93
C ARG A 196 -13.18 -21.83 -0.85
N SER A 197 -13.63 -22.29 0.33
CA SER A 197 -14.11 -23.67 0.52
C SER A 197 -15.26 -24.07 -0.43
N LYS A 198 -16.06 -23.10 -0.89
CA LYS A 198 -17.22 -23.35 -1.78
C LYS A 198 -16.99 -22.94 -3.22
N MET A 199 -16.19 -21.92 -3.48
CA MET A 199 -16.08 -21.28 -4.80
C MET A 199 -14.65 -21.11 -5.31
N ALA A 200 -13.67 -21.85 -4.77
CA ALA A 200 -12.24 -21.68 -5.09
C ALA A 200 -11.90 -21.64 -6.60
N SER A 201 -12.56 -22.45 -7.44
CA SER A 201 -12.29 -22.45 -8.90
C SER A 201 -12.61 -21.12 -9.58
N LEU A 202 -13.51 -20.33 -9.02
CA LEU A 202 -13.74 -18.96 -9.47
C LEU A 202 -12.94 -17.98 -8.60
N SER A 203 -13.28 -17.88 -7.32
CA SER A 203 -12.84 -16.78 -6.43
C SER A 203 -11.33 -16.77 -6.20
N HIS A 204 -10.67 -17.93 -6.30
CA HIS A 204 -9.25 -18.10 -6.03
C HIS A 204 -8.48 -18.68 -7.22
N GLN A 205 -9.07 -18.74 -8.41
CA GLN A 205 -8.39 -19.26 -9.60
C GLN A 205 -8.77 -18.43 -10.83
N ASN A 206 -9.94 -18.66 -11.43
CA ASN A 206 -10.27 -18.01 -12.70
C ASN A 206 -10.48 -16.49 -12.60
N LEU A 207 -11.03 -15.98 -11.50
CA LEU A 207 -11.19 -14.54 -11.28
C LEU A 207 -9.84 -13.83 -11.08
N PRO A 208 -8.96 -14.23 -10.13
CA PRO A 208 -7.67 -13.57 -9.95
C PRO A 208 -6.70 -13.77 -11.11
N LEU A 209 -6.75 -14.92 -11.80
CA LEU A 209 -5.89 -15.17 -12.97
C LEU A 209 -6.40 -14.50 -14.25
N ALA A 210 -7.58 -13.89 -14.24
CA ALA A 210 -8.13 -13.20 -15.42
C ALA A 210 -7.27 -11.99 -15.86
N MET A 211 -6.57 -11.34 -14.91
CA MET A 211 -5.61 -10.27 -15.18
C MET A 211 -4.51 -10.28 -14.12
N PHE A 212 -3.25 -10.22 -14.56
CA PHE A 212 -2.08 -9.93 -13.72
C PHE A 212 -1.03 -9.16 -14.53
N LEU A 213 -0.03 -8.58 -13.87
CA LEU A 213 0.96 -7.72 -14.56
C LEU A 213 2.10 -8.55 -15.19
N GLU A 214 2.52 -8.16 -16.40
CA GLU A 214 3.72 -8.68 -17.09
C GLU A 214 5.00 -8.02 -16.55
N THR A 215 4.89 -6.75 -16.19
CA THR A 215 5.96 -5.93 -15.61
C THR A 215 5.49 -5.26 -14.32
N PRO A 216 6.33 -5.11 -13.29
CA PRO A 216 5.94 -4.39 -12.07
C PRO A 216 5.48 -2.96 -12.37
N ASP A 217 4.37 -2.54 -11.78
CA ASP A 217 3.79 -1.20 -12.01
C ASP A 217 2.81 -0.82 -10.88
N LEU A 218 2.62 0.47 -10.61
CA LEU A 218 1.81 1.04 -9.52
C LEU A 218 2.08 0.43 -8.12
N GLY A 219 3.31 -0.02 -7.89
CA GLY A 219 3.72 -0.67 -6.63
C GLY A 219 3.32 -2.15 -6.50
N TYR A 220 2.78 -2.76 -7.56
CA TYR A 220 2.48 -4.20 -7.61
C TYR A 220 3.53 -4.94 -8.46
N PRO A 221 4.00 -6.12 -8.02
CA PRO A 221 4.93 -6.93 -8.80
C PRO A 221 4.25 -7.61 -9.99
N ALA A 222 5.06 -7.99 -10.99
CA ALA A 222 4.63 -8.93 -12.02
C ALA A 222 4.41 -10.33 -11.41
N TRP A 223 3.42 -11.07 -11.92
CA TRP A 223 3.15 -12.42 -11.44
C TRP A 223 4.07 -13.44 -12.11
N SER A 224 4.83 -14.17 -11.30
CA SER A 224 5.72 -15.26 -11.74
C SER A 224 5.31 -16.64 -11.21
N GLY A 225 4.18 -16.71 -10.51
CA GLY A 225 3.64 -17.96 -9.97
C GLY A 225 2.84 -18.75 -11.01
N SER A 226 2.06 -19.73 -10.54
CA SER A 226 1.25 -20.56 -11.44
C SER A 226 0.16 -19.75 -12.12
N THR A 227 -0.02 -19.94 -13.42
CA THR A 227 -1.10 -19.35 -14.23
C THR A 227 -2.31 -20.28 -14.36
N THR A 228 -2.29 -21.42 -13.67
CA THR A 228 -3.36 -22.44 -13.75
C THR A 228 -3.84 -22.95 -12.40
N SER A 229 -3.07 -22.77 -11.33
CA SER A 229 -3.41 -23.24 -9.99
C SER A 229 -4.26 -22.22 -9.23
N LYS A 230 -4.97 -22.68 -8.19
CA LYS A 230 -5.60 -21.79 -7.21
C LYS A 230 -4.52 -20.94 -6.53
N ALA A 231 -4.75 -19.64 -6.47
CA ALA A 231 -3.96 -18.64 -5.76
C ALA A 231 -4.42 -18.49 -4.31
N SER A 232 -3.49 -18.08 -3.44
CA SER A 232 -3.80 -17.75 -2.05
C SER A 232 -4.37 -16.33 -1.91
N ASN A 233 -5.02 -16.03 -0.77
CA ASN A 233 -5.46 -14.67 -0.46
C ASN A 233 -4.32 -13.63 -0.53
N ALA A 234 -3.11 -14.03 -0.12
CA ALA A 234 -1.93 -13.18 -0.16
C ALA A 234 -1.45 -12.91 -1.60
N ASP A 235 -1.44 -13.93 -2.46
CA ASP A 235 -1.07 -13.77 -3.88
C ASP A 235 -2.08 -12.87 -4.60
N ILE A 236 -3.37 -13.05 -4.30
CA ILE A 236 -4.43 -12.22 -4.86
C ILE A 236 -4.26 -10.76 -4.46
N LYS A 237 -4.07 -10.47 -3.17
CA LYS A 237 -3.89 -9.10 -2.71
C LYS A 237 -2.60 -8.45 -3.20
N SER A 238 -1.53 -9.23 -3.35
CA SER A 238 -0.22 -8.71 -3.75
C SER A 238 -0.06 -8.53 -5.25
N SER A 239 -0.56 -9.44 -6.09
CA SER A 239 -0.05 -9.56 -7.46
C SER A 239 -1.08 -9.97 -8.53
N LEU A 240 -2.29 -10.40 -8.15
CA LEU A 240 -3.29 -10.92 -9.10
C LEU A 240 -4.59 -10.10 -9.10
N GLY A 241 -5.41 -10.33 -10.13
CA GLY A 241 -6.68 -9.66 -10.33
C GLY A 241 -6.53 -8.17 -10.65
N LEU A 242 -5.48 -7.82 -11.39
CA LEU A 242 -5.25 -6.46 -11.85
C LEU A 242 -4.58 -6.42 -13.22
N GLY A 243 -4.92 -5.42 -14.01
CA GLY A 243 -4.22 -5.03 -15.23
C GLY A 243 -4.00 -3.52 -15.25
N ILE A 244 -2.96 -3.05 -15.94
CA ILE A 244 -2.66 -1.61 -16.02
C ILE A 244 -2.54 -1.19 -17.48
N ILE A 245 -3.22 -0.09 -17.84
CA ILE A 245 -2.98 0.63 -19.10
C ILE A 245 -2.14 1.87 -18.78
N ARG A 246 -1.02 2.04 -19.49
CA ARG A 246 -0.11 3.19 -19.36
C ARG A 246 0.02 3.94 -20.68
N PHE A 247 0.32 5.24 -20.59
CA PHE A 247 0.48 6.16 -21.73
C PHE A 247 1.89 6.79 -21.79
N SER A 248 2.76 6.31 -20.92
CA SER A 248 4.18 6.63 -20.82
C SER A 248 4.94 5.32 -20.60
N GLU A 249 6.27 5.34 -20.77
CA GLU A 249 7.09 4.17 -20.47
C GLU A 249 6.77 3.63 -19.08
N ALA A 250 6.91 2.31 -18.91
CA ALA A 250 6.84 1.66 -17.61
C ALA A 250 7.58 2.52 -16.59
N GLU A 251 6.98 2.73 -15.41
CA GLU A 251 7.79 3.27 -14.33
C GLU A 251 9.02 2.36 -14.22
N PRO A 252 10.25 2.92 -14.29
CA PRO A 252 11.42 2.11 -14.02
C PRO A 252 11.10 1.41 -12.70
N PRO A 253 11.26 0.07 -12.63
CA PRO A 253 10.90 -0.65 -11.41
C PRO A 253 11.45 0.17 -10.26
N GLN A 254 10.59 0.54 -9.30
CA GLN A 254 11.05 1.21 -8.09
C GLN A 254 11.97 0.20 -7.41
N VAL A 255 13.22 0.16 -7.84
CA VAL A 255 14.33 -0.51 -7.19
C VAL A 255 14.67 0.41 -6.03
N SER A 256 13.75 0.53 -5.08
CA SER A 256 14.16 0.22 -3.74
C SER A 256 14.76 -1.18 -3.86
N GLY A 257 16.08 -1.30 -4.07
CA GLY A 257 16.78 -2.59 -4.17
C GLY A 257 16.72 -3.40 -2.87
N TYR A 258 15.81 -3.01 -2.00
CA TYR A 258 15.65 -3.35 -0.61
C TYR A 258 14.16 -3.61 -0.40
N ASP A 259 13.83 -4.79 0.08
CA ASP A 259 12.48 -5.16 0.49
C ASP A 259 12.02 -4.36 1.72
N TYR A 260 12.99 -3.93 2.54
CA TYR A 260 12.75 -3.12 3.73
C TYR A 260 13.76 -1.98 3.86
N THR A 261 13.29 -0.83 4.31
CA THR A 261 14.15 0.25 4.83
C THR A 261 13.87 0.44 6.31
N TYR A 262 14.86 0.10 7.15
CA TYR A 262 14.78 0.21 8.59
C TYR A 262 15.73 1.29 9.12
N ARG A 263 15.52 1.73 10.36
CA ARG A 263 16.39 2.71 11.02
C ARG A 263 17.32 2.02 12.00
N VAL A 264 18.51 2.57 12.22
CA VAL A 264 19.45 2.06 13.21
C VAL A 264 18.83 1.98 14.60
N ASN A 265 19.19 0.97 15.39
CA ASN A 265 18.75 0.76 16.78
C ASN A 265 17.22 0.73 16.98
N THR A 266 16.45 0.19 16.04
CA THR A 266 14.99 0.04 16.17
C THR A 266 14.58 -1.43 16.20
N GLN A 267 13.48 -1.73 16.89
CA GLN A 267 12.80 -3.01 16.76
C GLN A 267 12.00 -3.05 15.48
N VAL A 268 12.12 -4.11 14.71
CA VAL A 268 11.49 -4.25 13.41
C VAL A 268 10.82 -5.61 13.28
N ILE A 269 9.92 -5.73 12.31
CA ILE A 269 9.26 -6.98 11.96
C ILE A 269 9.50 -7.24 10.48
N THR A 270 10.16 -8.36 10.19
CA THR A 270 10.36 -8.85 8.83
C THR A 270 9.43 -10.04 8.61
N SER A 271 8.69 -10.05 7.51
CA SER A 271 7.76 -11.11 7.16
C SER A 271 7.99 -11.69 5.77
N VAL A 272 7.52 -12.93 5.58
CA VAL A 272 7.31 -13.58 4.28
C VAL A 272 5.97 -14.30 4.29
N THR A 273 5.44 -14.56 3.11
CA THR A 273 4.33 -15.49 2.94
C THR A 273 4.89 -16.89 2.72
N VAL A 274 4.31 -17.90 3.37
CA VAL A 274 4.65 -19.31 3.16
C VAL A 274 3.44 -20.03 2.58
N SER A 275 3.62 -20.74 1.46
CA SER A 275 2.55 -21.45 0.77
C SER A 275 3.03 -22.81 0.24
N GLY A 276 2.09 -23.70 -0.10
CA GLY A 276 2.38 -25.04 -0.58
C GLY A 276 1.18 -25.99 -0.49
N GLY A 277 1.45 -27.29 -0.35
CA GLY A 277 0.41 -28.25 0.06
C GLY A 277 -0.06 -27.96 1.49
N GLN A 278 -1.22 -28.52 1.88
CA GLN A 278 -1.76 -28.34 3.23
C GLN A 278 -0.70 -28.56 4.31
N ALA A 279 -0.64 -27.61 5.25
CA ALA A 279 0.20 -27.68 6.44
C ALA A 279 -0.70 -27.78 7.66
N ASP A 280 -0.68 -28.94 8.31
CA ASP A 280 -1.49 -29.30 9.48
C ASP A 280 -0.60 -29.86 10.60
N PRO A 281 -1.14 -30.15 11.79
CA PRO A 281 -0.34 -30.71 12.88
C PRO A 281 0.34 -32.06 12.58
N ASP A 282 -0.14 -32.83 11.59
CA ASP A 282 0.54 -34.07 11.16
C ASP A 282 1.71 -33.77 10.20
N HIS A 283 1.63 -32.66 9.46
CA HIS A 283 2.63 -32.21 8.50
C HIS A 283 3.02 -30.75 8.72
N PRO A 284 3.59 -30.38 9.88
CA PRO A 284 3.84 -28.99 10.22
C PRO A 284 4.92 -28.37 9.34
N VAL A 285 4.76 -27.08 9.03
CA VAL A 285 5.78 -26.29 8.34
C VAL A 285 6.56 -25.45 9.35
N THR A 286 7.87 -25.32 9.10
CA THR A 286 8.78 -24.46 9.88
C THR A 286 9.51 -23.51 8.93
N ALA A 287 9.58 -22.23 9.30
CA ALA A 287 10.36 -21.22 8.60
C ALA A 287 11.51 -20.73 9.49
N ARG A 288 12.67 -20.46 8.88
CA ARG A 288 13.85 -19.92 9.54
C ARG A 288 14.34 -18.69 8.82
N PHE A 289 14.53 -17.61 9.57
CA PHE A 289 15.13 -16.36 9.11
C PHE A 289 16.53 -16.24 9.69
N THR A 290 17.54 -16.18 8.84
CA THR A 290 18.92 -15.93 9.25
C THR A 290 19.24 -14.45 9.05
N ILE A 291 19.42 -13.72 10.14
CA ILE A 291 19.58 -12.26 10.19
C ILE A 291 20.83 -11.94 11.01
N GLY A 292 21.83 -11.31 10.40
CA GLY A 292 23.05 -10.91 11.12
C GLY A 292 23.78 -12.07 11.81
N GLY A 293 23.74 -13.27 11.23
CA GLY A 293 24.32 -14.50 11.82
C GLY A 293 23.46 -15.16 12.90
N GLN A 294 22.34 -14.56 13.31
CA GLN A 294 21.37 -15.17 14.22
C GLN A 294 20.25 -15.84 13.44
N THR A 295 19.72 -16.96 13.94
CA THR A 295 18.60 -17.68 13.31
C THR A 295 17.34 -17.58 14.16
N TYR A 296 16.28 -17.03 13.57
CA TYR A 296 14.95 -16.92 14.15
C TYR A 296 14.08 -18.00 13.53
N THR A 297 13.48 -18.86 14.36
CA THR A 297 12.66 -19.99 13.90
C THR A 297 11.20 -19.77 14.26
N VAL A 298 10.32 -19.93 13.26
CA VAL A 298 8.86 -19.97 13.45
C VAL A 298 8.40 -21.39 13.13
N ASN A 299 7.88 -22.07 14.16
CA ASN A 299 7.38 -23.44 14.06
C ASN A 299 5.85 -23.45 13.96
N ASN A 300 5.29 -24.62 13.66
CA ASN A 300 3.85 -24.86 13.68
C ASN A 300 3.09 -23.89 12.76
N ILE A 301 3.66 -23.68 11.57
CA ILE A 301 3.03 -22.90 10.51
C ILE A 301 2.01 -23.81 9.85
N TYR A 302 0.76 -23.37 9.85
CA TYR A 302 -0.38 -24.11 9.33
C TYR A 302 -1.10 -23.27 8.28
N TYR A 303 -1.70 -23.95 7.30
CA TYR A 303 -2.57 -23.36 6.30
C TYR A 303 -3.27 -24.48 5.51
N PRO A 304 -4.54 -24.28 5.08
CA PRO A 304 -5.26 -25.26 4.28
C PRO A 304 -4.64 -25.41 2.88
N GLU A 305 -4.99 -26.49 2.18
CA GLU A 305 -4.48 -26.75 0.84
C GLU A 305 -4.71 -25.56 -0.12
N GLY A 306 -3.65 -25.14 -0.81
CA GLY A 306 -3.64 -24.04 -1.77
C GLY A 306 -3.79 -22.65 -1.15
N ASP A 307 -3.72 -22.53 0.17
CA ASP A 307 -3.63 -21.24 0.86
C ASP A 307 -2.18 -20.90 1.23
N SER A 308 -2.04 -19.81 1.98
CA SER A 308 -0.77 -19.39 2.52
C SER A 308 -0.91 -18.90 3.96
N GLN A 309 0.23 -18.83 4.65
CA GLN A 309 0.35 -18.23 5.95
C GLN A 309 1.40 -17.12 5.91
N LEU A 310 1.03 -15.93 6.39
CA LEU A 310 2.02 -14.89 6.66
C LEU A 310 2.85 -15.29 7.88
N VAL A 311 4.16 -15.23 7.77
CA VAL A 311 5.12 -15.63 8.80
C VAL A 311 6.09 -14.50 9.04
N TRP A 312 6.37 -14.18 10.30
CA TRP A 312 7.20 -13.03 10.65
C TRP A 312 8.11 -13.29 11.85
N VAL A 313 9.17 -12.50 11.94
CA VAL A 313 10.09 -12.47 13.08
C VAL A 313 10.30 -11.04 13.55
N ARG A 314 10.43 -10.87 14.87
CA ARG A 314 10.79 -9.60 15.49
C ARG A 314 12.27 -9.62 15.85
N TRP A 315 12.99 -8.57 15.49
CA TRP A 315 14.42 -8.42 15.78
C TRP A 315 14.80 -6.94 15.94
N THR A 316 16.03 -6.67 16.35
CA THR A 316 16.54 -5.30 16.54
C THR A 316 17.63 -5.02 15.52
N THR A 317 17.52 -3.89 14.81
CA THR A 317 18.50 -3.48 13.80
C THR A 317 19.84 -3.10 14.42
N PRO A 318 20.94 -3.19 13.66
CA PRO A 318 22.25 -2.74 14.11
C PRO A 318 22.30 -1.24 14.41
N SER A 319 23.36 -0.83 15.11
CA SER A 319 23.60 0.57 15.45
C SER A 319 24.22 1.41 14.33
N THR A 320 24.71 0.76 13.27
CA THR A 320 25.37 1.41 12.14
C THR A 320 24.62 1.18 10.84
N PRO A 321 24.52 2.20 9.96
CA PRO A 321 23.94 2.04 8.63
C PRO A 321 24.66 0.97 7.83
N GLN A 322 23.89 0.09 7.20
CA GLN A 322 24.41 -0.98 6.35
C GLN A 322 23.28 -1.62 5.56
N THR A 323 23.62 -2.27 4.46
CA THR A 323 22.73 -3.22 3.80
C THR A 323 22.89 -4.60 4.44
N MET A 324 21.77 -5.23 4.79
CA MET A 324 21.73 -6.58 5.33
C MET A 324 20.98 -7.51 4.39
N THR A 325 21.51 -8.71 4.21
CA THR A 325 20.81 -9.80 3.53
C THR A 325 20.25 -10.76 4.58
N ILE A 326 18.96 -11.05 4.48
CA ILE A 326 18.21 -11.95 5.34
C ILE A 326 17.85 -13.18 4.52
N HIS A 327 18.34 -14.35 4.93
CA HIS A 327 18.02 -15.60 4.26
C HIS A 327 16.82 -16.25 4.91
N VAL A 328 15.88 -16.72 4.09
CA VAL A 328 14.67 -17.40 4.54
C VAL A 328 14.69 -18.83 3.99
N SER A 329 14.58 -19.79 4.89
CA SER A 329 14.47 -21.21 4.54
C SER A 329 13.22 -21.81 5.16
N VAL A 330 12.52 -22.66 4.41
CA VAL A 330 11.31 -23.33 4.85
C VAL A 330 11.53 -24.84 4.78
N THR A 331 11.15 -25.54 5.84
CA THR A 331 11.16 -27.01 5.90
C THR A 331 9.74 -27.54 6.08
N GLY A 332 9.45 -28.69 5.48
CA GLY A 332 8.10 -29.24 5.36
C GLY A 332 7.59 -29.14 3.92
N ARG A 333 6.27 -29.18 3.74
CA ARG A 333 5.63 -29.11 2.40
C ARG A 333 5.43 -27.68 1.87
N GLY A 334 5.98 -26.68 2.56
CA GLY A 334 5.85 -25.25 2.23
C GLY A 334 7.07 -24.66 1.54
N ARG A 335 6.87 -23.50 0.93
CA ARG A 335 7.90 -22.65 0.31
C ARG A 335 7.62 -21.19 0.69
N ALA A 336 8.68 -20.42 0.93
CA ALA A 336 8.54 -18.98 1.14
C ALA A 336 8.34 -18.28 -0.21
N SER A 337 7.56 -17.20 -0.21
CA SER A 337 7.42 -16.28 -1.34
C SER A 337 8.76 -15.70 -1.78
N GLN A 338 9.70 -15.58 -0.84
CA GLN A 338 11.04 -15.07 -1.10
C GLN A 338 12.06 -15.75 -0.18
N GLY A 339 13.13 -16.29 -0.77
CA GLY A 339 14.21 -16.95 -0.03
C GLY A 339 15.31 -16.00 0.45
N THR A 340 15.32 -14.75 -0.04
CA THR A 340 16.33 -13.74 0.32
C THR A 340 15.70 -12.36 0.32
N ILE A 341 15.74 -11.71 1.48
CA ILE A 341 15.23 -10.36 1.71
C ILE A 341 16.44 -9.44 1.91
N THR A 342 16.44 -8.28 1.26
CA THR A 342 17.48 -7.26 1.40
C THR A 342 16.93 -6.10 2.20
N ALA A 343 17.53 -5.80 3.34
CA ALA A 343 17.13 -4.70 4.22
C ALA A 343 18.18 -3.59 4.21
N ASN A 344 17.76 -2.36 3.95
CA ASN A 344 18.61 -1.18 4.07
C ASN A 344 18.44 -0.55 5.45
N ILE A 345 19.50 -0.53 6.24
CA ILE A 345 19.52 0.11 7.55
C ILE A 345 20.08 1.52 7.38
N VAL A 346 19.25 2.53 7.64
CA VAL A 346 19.61 3.95 7.48
C VAL A 346 19.70 4.67 8.81
N ASP A 347 20.52 5.70 8.87
CA ASP A 347 20.55 6.66 9.98
C ASP A 347 20.01 8.01 9.48
N LEU A 348 19.17 8.62 10.30
CA LEU A 348 18.53 9.92 10.02
C LEU A 348 19.20 11.06 10.81
N SER A 349 20.28 10.77 11.54
CA SER A 349 21.09 11.77 12.25
C SER A 349 21.92 12.64 11.29
N GLY A 350 22.50 13.74 11.78
CA GLY A 350 23.44 14.57 11.02
C GLY A 350 22.82 15.62 10.09
N HIS A 351 21.51 15.77 10.10
CA HIS A 351 20.77 16.76 9.31
C HIS A 351 20.19 17.90 10.16
N GLU A 352 20.77 18.16 11.33
CA GLU A 352 20.26 19.19 12.22
C GLU A 352 20.28 20.57 11.53
N PRO A 353 19.21 21.37 11.67
CA PRO A 353 19.18 22.72 11.13
C PRO A 353 20.36 23.58 11.64
N PRO A 354 20.96 24.41 10.78
CA PRO A 354 21.91 25.42 11.24
C PRO A 354 21.25 26.38 12.23
N ASN A 355 22.06 27.02 13.08
CA ASN A 355 21.55 28.05 13.97
C ASN A 355 21.17 29.31 13.17
N PRO A 356 19.91 29.78 13.22
CA PRO A 356 19.61 31.07 12.65
C PRO A 356 20.29 32.18 13.47
N VAL A 357 20.80 33.19 12.78
CA VAL A 357 21.41 34.39 13.39
C VAL A 357 20.63 35.65 13.02
N ALA A 358 20.77 36.70 13.82
CA ALA A 358 20.02 37.94 13.66
C ALA A 358 20.26 38.67 12.32
N ASN A 359 21.36 38.36 11.64
CA ASN A 359 21.73 38.94 10.35
C ASN A 359 21.28 38.09 9.15
N ASP A 360 20.66 36.93 9.37
CA ASP A 360 20.14 36.10 8.28
C ASP A 360 19.04 36.84 7.52
N ARG A 361 18.97 36.61 6.21
CA ARG A 361 17.97 37.22 5.33
C ARG A 361 17.59 36.27 4.19
N ASN A 362 16.31 36.24 3.85
CA ASN A 362 15.79 35.48 2.71
C ASN A 362 14.56 36.17 2.13
N ASP A 363 14.80 37.21 1.33
CA ASP A 363 13.72 38.05 0.76
C ASP A 363 12.89 37.33 -0.31
N SER A 364 13.39 36.20 -0.84
CA SER A 364 12.70 35.39 -1.86
C SER A 364 11.90 34.23 -1.25
N TYR A 365 11.80 34.17 0.08
CA TYR A 365 11.04 33.12 0.75
C TYR A 365 9.55 33.21 0.40
N THR A 366 8.99 32.05 0.04
CA THR A 366 7.57 31.83 -0.14
C THR A 366 7.18 30.60 0.64
N GLN A 367 6.05 30.66 1.35
CA GLN A 367 5.57 29.53 2.15
C GLN A 367 5.31 28.31 1.25
N PRO A 368 6.01 27.18 1.47
CA PRO A 368 5.77 25.96 0.72
C PRO A 368 4.53 25.22 1.24
N ALA A 369 3.93 24.38 0.39
CA ALA A 369 2.90 23.46 0.84
C ALA A 369 3.48 22.45 1.84
N VAL A 370 2.71 22.14 2.88
CA VAL A 370 3.08 21.12 3.87
C VAL A 370 3.17 19.75 3.16
N PRO A 371 4.25 18.97 3.37
CA PRO A 371 4.39 17.66 2.75
C PRO A 371 3.28 16.69 3.13
N ASN A 372 3.00 15.74 2.23
CA ASN A 372 2.09 14.64 2.46
C ASN A 372 2.75 13.33 2.02
N ASN A 373 3.55 12.74 2.91
CA ASN A 373 4.21 11.46 2.63
C ASN A 373 3.18 10.32 2.59
N PRO A 374 3.45 9.20 1.88
CA PRO A 374 2.64 8.01 1.99
C PRO A 374 2.47 7.60 3.45
N GLN A 375 1.23 7.37 3.89
CA GLN A 375 0.93 6.98 5.27
C GLN A 375 0.07 5.73 5.30
N LYS A 376 0.33 4.88 6.29
CA LYS A 376 -0.47 3.69 6.59
C LYS A 376 -0.79 3.71 8.08
N THR A 377 -2.05 3.87 8.44
CA THR A 377 -2.44 4.04 9.85
C THR A 377 -3.05 2.78 10.45
N SER A 378 -3.32 1.75 9.66
CA SER A 378 -3.81 0.46 10.13
C SER A 378 -3.26 -0.71 9.31
N ALA A 379 -3.30 -1.89 9.91
CA ALA A 379 -2.96 -3.15 9.27
C ALA A 379 -3.83 -4.28 9.81
N THR A 380 -4.10 -5.26 8.95
CA THR A 380 -4.85 -6.47 9.28
C THR A 380 -4.11 -7.67 8.70
N TRP A 381 -3.96 -8.72 9.49
CA TRP A 381 -3.36 -10.00 9.08
C TRP A 381 -4.08 -11.14 9.79
N GLY A 382 -3.78 -12.37 9.43
CA GLY A 382 -4.34 -13.50 10.16
C GLY A 382 -3.43 -14.71 10.21
N VAL A 383 -3.84 -15.66 11.06
CA VAL A 383 -3.14 -16.92 11.28
C VAL A 383 -4.16 -18.05 11.23
N TRP A 384 -3.90 -19.05 10.40
CA TRP A 384 -4.69 -20.28 10.37
C TRP A 384 -4.50 -21.06 11.66
N ARG A 385 -5.62 -21.48 12.24
CA ARG A 385 -5.68 -22.34 13.42
C ARG A 385 -6.32 -23.67 13.02
N PRO A 386 -5.56 -24.76 12.98
CA PRO A 386 -6.12 -26.07 12.68
C PRO A 386 -6.93 -26.61 13.88
N TRP A 387 -7.96 -27.38 13.59
CA TRP A 387 -8.69 -28.18 14.57
C TRP A 387 -9.13 -29.51 13.95
N TRP A 388 -9.19 -30.56 14.76
CA TRP A 388 -9.52 -31.90 14.30
C TRP A 388 -11.04 -32.08 14.20
N HIS A 389 -11.53 -32.38 13.01
CA HIS A 389 -12.90 -32.79 12.78
C HIS A 389 -13.00 -34.32 12.89
N ALA A 390 -13.52 -34.81 14.01
CA ALA A 390 -13.66 -36.24 14.23
C ALA A 390 -14.79 -36.82 13.35
N TYR A 391 -14.51 -37.90 12.63
CA TYR A 391 -15.47 -38.63 11.82
C TYR A 391 -15.38 -40.12 12.13
N TRP A 392 -16.16 -40.55 13.13
CA TRP A 392 -16.15 -41.93 13.60
C TRP A 392 -16.91 -42.85 12.66
N VAL A 393 -16.20 -43.85 12.12
CA VAL A 393 -16.75 -44.89 11.26
C VAL A 393 -16.65 -46.23 11.98
N TRP A 394 -17.75 -46.99 11.99
CA TRP A 394 -17.77 -48.34 12.54
C TRP A 394 -17.19 -49.32 11.52
N HIS A 395 -16.20 -50.11 11.93
CA HIS A 395 -15.63 -51.21 11.15
C HIS A 395 -16.04 -52.53 11.78
N SER A 396 -16.85 -53.32 11.06
CA SER A 396 -17.23 -54.68 11.47
C SER A 396 -16.09 -55.65 11.19
N THR A 397 -15.74 -56.45 12.18
CA THR A 397 -14.75 -57.53 12.08
C THR A 397 -15.40 -58.92 12.02
N ASP A 398 -16.63 -59.09 12.52
CA ASP A 398 -17.51 -60.27 12.36
C ASP A 398 -18.99 -59.87 12.59
N GLU A 399 -19.91 -60.84 12.56
CA GLU A 399 -21.38 -60.69 12.67
C GLU A 399 -21.84 -59.86 13.89
N ASP A 400 -21.09 -59.92 15.01
CA ASP A 400 -21.35 -59.15 16.24
C ASP A 400 -20.08 -58.49 16.82
N SER A 401 -19.00 -58.33 16.02
CA SER A 401 -17.75 -57.73 16.48
C SER A 401 -17.30 -56.58 15.58
N GLY A 402 -16.71 -55.54 16.16
CA GLY A 402 -16.21 -54.39 15.43
C GLY A 402 -15.61 -53.33 16.34
N TYR A 403 -15.10 -52.26 15.73
CA TYR A 403 -14.52 -51.12 16.44
C TYR A 403 -14.83 -49.81 15.72
N TRP A 404 -14.91 -48.72 16.48
CA TRP A 404 -14.97 -47.36 15.93
C TRP A 404 -13.56 -46.90 15.57
N CYS A 405 -13.38 -46.45 14.34
CA CYS A 405 -12.15 -45.82 13.86
C CYS A 405 -12.45 -44.37 13.49
N ASP A 406 -11.63 -43.43 13.93
CA ASP A 406 -11.75 -42.04 13.52
C ASP A 406 -11.09 -41.86 12.13
N HIS A 407 -11.91 -41.49 11.16
CA HIS A 407 -11.52 -41.14 9.79
C HIS A 407 -11.58 -39.61 9.60
N GLY A 408 -11.41 -38.87 10.69
CA GLY A 408 -11.42 -37.42 10.72
C GLY A 408 -10.33 -36.76 9.88
N TRP A 409 -10.42 -35.44 9.78
CA TRP A 409 -9.48 -34.61 9.04
C TRP A 409 -9.25 -33.27 9.74
N TRP A 410 -8.20 -32.56 9.33
CA TRP A 410 -7.93 -31.20 9.81
C TRP A 410 -8.80 -30.18 9.07
N GLU A 411 -9.55 -29.41 9.84
CA GLU A 411 -10.22 -28.18 9.41
C GLU A 411 -9.45 -26.97 9.92
N PHE A 412 -9.68 -25.80 9.33
CA PHE A 412 -8.92 -24.58 9.64
C PHE A 412 -9.83 -23.39 9.86
N ASP A 413 -9.59 -22.68 10.97
CA ASP A 413 -10.20 -21.38 11.23
C ASP A 413 -9.18 -20.27 10.97
N TRP A 414 -9.61 -19.13 10.44
CA TRP A 414 -8.75 -17.95 10.27
C TRP A 414 -8.87 -17.00 11.47
N ASN A 415 -7.81 -16.88 12.25
CA ASN A 415 -7.75 -15.89 13.33
C ASN A 415 -7.29 -14.54 12.77
N THR A 416 -8.18 -13.54 12.77
CA THR A 416 -7.88 -12.19 12.29
C THR A 416 -7.30 -11.32 13.40
N TYR A 417 -6.21 -10.63 13.09
CA TYR A 417 -5.52 -9.66 13.94
C TYR A 417 -5.45 -8.30 13.28
N THR A 418 -5.48 -7.25 14.10
CA THR A 418 -5.50 -5.87 13.65
C THR A 418 -4.56 -5.01 14.48
N ALA A 419 -4.01 -3.97 13.85
CA ALA A 419 -3.35 -2.87 14.54
C ALA A 419 -3.71 -1.53 13.91
N SER A 420 -3.77 -0.49 14.75
CA SER A 420 -3.99 0.89 14.32
C SER A 420 -3.07 1.85 15.07
N LEU A 421 -2.47 2.78 14.34
CA LEU A 421 -1.66 3.89 14.83
C LEU A 421 -2.53 5.16 14.87
N SER A 422 -2.53 5.83 16.02
CA SER A 422 -3.09 7.17 16.21
C SER A 422 -2.00 8.08 16.74
N ALA A 423 -1.93 9.33 16.29
CA ALA A 423 -0.95 10.28 16.80
C ALA A 423 -1.44 11.73 16.72
N SER A 424 -0.85 12.58 17.54
CA SER A 424 -1.10 14.02 17.59
C SER A 424 0.21 14.78 17.79
N MET A 425 0.31 15.97 17.20
CA MET A 425 1.44 16.87 17.33
C MET A 425 0.99 18.18 17.99
N SER A 426 1.83 18.71 18.87
CA SER A 426 1.66 20.00 19.51
C SER A 426 2.93 20.83 19.35
N VAL A 427 2.81 21.99 18.71
CA VAL A 427 3.85 23.01 18.58
C VAL A 427 3.40 24.25 19.36
N VAL A 428 4.29 24.72 20.24
CA VAL A 428 4.07 25.89 21.09
C VAL A 428 5.30 26.79 21.09
N PRO A 429 5.15 28.10 21.30
CA PRO A 429 6.30 28.97 21.56
C PRO A 429 7.12 28.45 22.73
N ASP A 430 8.44 28.56 22.64
CA ASP A 430 9.32 28.14 23.73
C ASP A 430 9.03 28.95 25.01
N ALA A 431 9.03 28.30 26.17
CA ALA A 431 8.69 28.98 27.43
C ALA A 431 9.64 30.14 27.82
N LYS A 432 10.78 30.31 27.15
CA LYS A 432 11.68 31.48 27.29
C LYS A 432 11.44 32.56 26.24
N ASN A 433 10.45 32.40 25.37
CA ASN A 433 10.05 33.41 24.41
C ASN A 433 9.26 34.53 25.12
N PRO A 434 9.81 35.75 25.27
CA PRO A 434 9.14 36.84 25.98
C PRO A 434 7.98 37.44 25.18
N THR A 435 7.86 37.10 23.89
CA THR A 435 6.82 37.60 22.99
C THR A 435 5.63 36.64 22.87
N ALA A 436 5.71 35.48 23.51
CA ALA A 436 4.69 34.45 23.42
C ALA A 436 3.37 34.91 24.04
N SER A 437 2.29 34.84 23.25
CA SER A 437 0.92 35.02 23.70
C SER A 437 0.06 33.93 23.08
N GLY A 438 -0.28 32.90 23.87
CA GLY A 438 -0.90 31.68 23.35
C GLY A 438 0.01 30.99 22.33
N LYS A 439 -0.47 30.81 21.09
CA LYS A 439 0.31 30.29 19.96
C LYS A 439 0.96 31.38 19.10
N THR A 440 0.89 32.65 19.50
CA THR A 440 1.48 33.76 18.75
C THR A 440 2.86 34.08 19.31
N MET A 441 3.82 34.34 18.43
CA MET A 441 5.17 34.76 18.78
C MET A 441 5.81 35.60 17.68
N LYS A 442 6.90 36.30 17.98
CA LYS A 442 7.75 36.92 16.95
C LYS A 442 8.73 35.90 16.35
N SER A 443 9.12 36.10 15.09
CA SER A 443 10.19 35.33 14.46
C SER A 443 11.55 35.63 15.09
N GLY A 444 12.50 34.68 15.00
CA GLY A 444 13.79 34.74 15.70
C GLY A 444 13.79 34.09 17.08
N TYR A 445 12.62 33.71 17.60
CA TYR A 445 12.49 32.97 18.86
C TYR A 445 12.25 31.48 18.65
N GLY A 446 12.36 30.73 19.75
CA GLY A 446 12.24 29.28 19.78
C GLY A 446 10.80 28.77 19.82
N ILE A 447 10.59 27.57 19.29
CA ILE A 447 9.42 26.71 19.48
C ILE A 447 9.80 25.39 20.17
N ASN A 448 8.90 24.87 20.99
CA ASN A 448 8.96 23.48 21.46
C ASN A 448 7.93 22.64 20.71
N GLN A 449 8.20 21.34 20.61
CA GLN A 449 7.29 20.40 19.98
C GLN A 449 7.20 19.11 20.79
N THR A 450 5.99 18.57 20.85
CA THR A 450 5.68 17.26 21.39
C THR A 450 4.83 16.48 20.38
N VAL A 451 5.16 15.22 20.16
CA VAL A 451 4.34 14.26 19.42
C VAL A 451 3.96 13.12 20.34
N THR A 452 2.68 12.77 20.38
CA THR A 452 2.16 11.62 21.12
C THR A 452 1.58 10.63 20.14
N ALA A 453 1.96 9.36 20.26
CA ALA A 453 1.52 8.29 19.39
C ALA A 453 1.06 7.07 20.20
N ASN A 454 -0.05 6.46 19.80
CA ASN A 454 -0.63 5.29 20.44
C ASN A 454 -0.93 4.21 19.41
N VAL A 455 -0.49 2.99 19.69
CA VAL A 455 -0.77 1.79 18.91
C VAL A 455 -1.81 0.94 19.64
N SER A 456 -2.93 0.68 19.00
CA SER A 456 -3.95 -0.27 19.46
C SER A 456 -3.83 -1.56 18.65
N THR A 457 -3.88 -2.71 19.31
CA THR A 457 -3.84 -4.03 18.64
C THR A 457 -4.44 -5.11 19.52
N ASN A 458 -4.91 -6.19 18.90
CA ASN A 458 -5.27 -7.44 19.58
C ASN A 458 -4.12 -8.48 19.59
N GLN A 459 -2.93 -8.16 19.08
CA GLN A 459 -1.76 -9.04 19.08
C GLN A 459 -0.44 -8.27 19.31
N SER A 460 -0.20 -7.85 20.55
CA SER A 460 0.96 -7.01 20.93
C SER A 460 2.34 -7.63 20.60
N SER A 461 2.45 -8.96 20.59
CA SER A 461 3.68 -9.69 20.21
C SER A 461 4.02 -9.58 18.73
N ALA A 462 3.08 -9.15 17.89
CA ALA A 462 3.25 -8.98 16.45
C ALA A 462 3.35 -7.52 16.01
N VAL A 463 3.44 -6.55 16.94
CA VAL A 463 3.59 -5.12 16.59
C VAL A 463 4.63 -4.39 17.41
N THR A 464 5.31 -3.40 16.80
CA THR A 464 6.14 -2.46 17.55
C THR A 464 5.40 -1.15 17.81
N ALA A 465 5.84 -0.40 18.82
CA ALA A 465 5.44 1.00 18.94
C ALA A 465 5.99 1.83 17.78
N ALA A 466 5.52 3.07 17.61
CA ALA A 466 6.26 4.05 16.82
C ALA A 466 7.60 4.33 17.51
N GLN A 467 8.68 4.43 16.74
CA GLN A 467 10.03 4.54 17.27
C GLN A 467 10.81 5.74 16.74
N THR A 468 10.35 6.30 15.62
CA THR A 468 11.05 7.37 14.93
C THR A 468 10.07 8.46 14.54
N ALA A 469 10.43 9.71 14.84
CA ALA A 469 9.70 10.88 14.39
C ALA A 469 10.70 11.94 13.91
N VAL A 470 10.47 12.45 12.70
CA VAL A 470 11.37 13.42 12.06
C VAL A 470 10.60 14.67 11.69
N THR A 471 11.07 15.82 12.18
CA THR A 471 10.44 17.11 11.93
C THR A 471 11.23 17.94 10.93
N TYR A 472 10.54 18.33 9.87
CA TYR A 472 11.01 19.22 8.82
C TYR A 472 10.39 20.61 8.99
N PHE A 473 11.08 21.63 8.49
CA PHE A 473 10.72 23.03 8.74
C PHE A 473 10.51 23.83 7.44
N PRO A 474 9.57 24.79 7.43
CA PRO A 474 9.19 25.52 6.23
C PRO A 474 10.30 26.40 5.65
N GLU A 475 11.20 26.95 6.48
CA GLU A 475 12.37 27.74 6.06
C GLU A 475 13.34 26.97 5.16
N PHE A 476 13.35 25.64 5.25
CA PHE A 476 14.15 24.74 4.41
C PHE A 476 13.31 24.02 3.36
N ARG A 477 12.09 24.52 3.11
CA ARG A 477 11.11 23.92 2.19
C ARG A 477 10.85 22.45 2.47
N TYR A 478 10.99 22.03 3.73
CA TYR A 478 10.85 20.66 4.19
C TYR A 478 11.80 19.63 3.53
N GLN A 479 12.98 20.05 3.08
CA GLN A 479 13.90 19.18 2.34
C GLN A 479 15.20 18.88 3.11
N SER A 480 16.10 19.86 3.17
CA SER A 480 17.53 19.59 3.43
C SER A 480 17.91 19.40 4.90
N TYR A 481 17.08 19.92 5.82
CA TYR A 481 17.35 19.90 7.26
C TYR A 481 16.12 19.46 8.03
N TRP A 482 16.36 18.69 9.09
CA TRP A 482 15.32 18.19 9.98
C TRP A 482 15.84 17.94 11.39
N ARG A 483 14.93 17.89 12.35
CA ARG A 483 15.21 17.42 13.71
C ARG A 483 14.66 16.01 13.88
N LEU A 484 15.56 15.07 14.14
CA LEU A 484 15.19 13.77 14.68
C LEU A 484 14.73 13.97 16.13
N LEU A 485 13.49 13.57 16.44
CA LEU A 485 12.93 13.71 17.77
C LEU A 485 13.48 12.62 18.70
N GLU A 486 13.68 12.98 19.95
CA GLU A 486 14.04 12.06 21.02
C GLU A 486 12.78 11.42 21.58
N ARG A 487 12.75 10.09 21.62
CA ARG A 487 11.68 9.34 22.26
C ARG A 487 11.80 9.45 23.78
N THR A 488 10.82 10.08 24.43
CA THR A 488 10.81 10.34 25.88
C THR A 488 9.88 9.40 26.66
N GLY A 489 9.05 8.60 25.97
CA GLY A 489 8.14 7.60 26.56
C GLY A 489 8.33 6.18 26.01
N GLY A 490 7.86 5.17 26.76
CA GLY A 490 8.02 3.75 26.43
C GLY A 490 6.69 2.99 26.25
N GLY A 491 6.75 1.80 25.68
CA GLY A 491 5.56 0.98 25.39
C GLY A 491 4.86 1.36 24.07
N LEU A 492 3.60 0.93 23.90
CA LEU A 492 2.78 1.20 22.72
C LEU A 492 2.19 2.62 22.69
N GLY A 493 2.23 3.33 23.82
CA GLY A 493 2.04 4.78 23.90
C GLY A 493 3.41 5.45 23.98
N THR A 494 3.74 6.30 23.02
CA THR A 494 5.06 6.94 22.92
C THR A 494 4.93 8.44 22.81
N GLN A 495 5.90 9.13 23.40
CA GLN A 495 6.05 10.56 23.31
C GLN A 495 7.40 10.88 22.69
N PHE A 496 7.43 11.88 21.83
CA PHE A 496 8.61 12.39 21.16
C PHE A 496 8.70 13.90 21.36
N GLU A 497 9.92 14.38 21.60
CA GLU A 497 10.21 15.80 21.74
C GLU A 497 11.46 16.16 20.94
N PHE A 498 11.71 17.44 20.68
CA PHE A 498 13.00 17.82 20.09
C PHE A 498 14.15 17.31 20.95
N ALA A 499 15.19 16.78 20.31
CA ALA A 499 16.48 16.60 20.96
C ALA A 499 16.98 17.95 21.49
N ARG A 500 17.80 17.91 22.55
CA ARG A 500 18.39 19.14 23.12
C ARG A 500 19.17 19.91 22.06
N ASN A 501 18.90 21.20 21.94
CA ASN A 501 19.52 22.04 20.93
C ASN A 501 20.85 22.60 21.44
N ARG A 502 21.96 22.22 20.78
CA ARG A 502 23.31 22.70 21.09
C ARG A 502 23.47 24.23 21.03
N TYR A 503 22.61 24.91 20.27
CA TYR A 503 22.64 26.36 20.13
C TYR A 503 21.80 27.09 21.19
N SER A 504 21.03 26.37 21.99
CA SER A 504 20.28 26.98 23.09
C SER A 504 21.21 27.26 24.27
N THR A 505 21.30 28.51 24.70
CA THR A 505 22.01 28.93 25.92
C THR A 505 21.61 28.11 27.16
N TYR A 506 20.34 27.71 27.24
CA TYR A 506 19.78 26.94 28.36
C TYR A 506 19.68 25.42 28.08
N ASN A 507 20.35 24.91 27.03
CA ASN A 507 20.29 23.50 26.61
C ASN A 507 18.85 22.94 26.46
N ARG A 508 17.93 23.74 25.92
CA ARG A 508 16.50 23.44 25.80
C ARG A 508 16.20 22.60 24.56
N ARG A 509 15.07 21.88 24.60
CA ARG A 509 14.47 21.13 23.49
C ARG A 509 13.73 22.08 22.53
N THR A 510 14.46 23.03 21.93
CA THR A 510 13.87 24.11 21.13
C THR A 510 14.42 24.14 19.71
N HIS A 511 13.59 24.55 18.76
CA HIS A 511 14.03 24.95 17.43
C HIS A 511 13.82 26.46 17.27
N PHE A 512 14.84 27.19 16.82
CA PHE A 512 14.74 28.63 16.59
C PHE A 512 14.24 28.91 15.17
N THR A 513 13.23 29.77 15.06
CA THR A 513 12.76 30.26 13.77
C THR A 513 13.73 31.32 13.21
N PRO A 514 13.93 31.41 11.88
CA PRO A 514 14.71 32.50 11.30
C PRO A 514 14.06 33.86 11.53
N ILE A 515 14.86 34.90 11.78
CA ILE A 515 14.35 36.25 12.04
C ILE A 515 13.63 36.88 10.85
N TRP A 516 13.97 36.46 9.64
CA TRP A 516 13.36 36.90 8.39
C TRP A 516 12.05 36.18 8.07
N MET A 517 11.63 35.19 8.88
CA MET A 517 10.36 34.49 8.67
C MET A 517 9.21 35.50 8.70
N PRO A 518 8.37 35.56 7.64
CA PRO A 518 7.29 36.52 7.54
C PRO A 518 6.17 36.22 8.55
N ASP A 519 5.34 37.23 8.78
CA ASP A 519 4.10 37.10 9.54
C ASP A 519 3.16 36.09 8.88
N GLY A 520 2.50 35.28 9.70
CA GLY A 520 1.60 34.23 9.23
C GLY A 520 1.79 32.91 9.97
N SER A 521 1.35 31.82 9.35
CA SER A 521 1.44 30.49 9.95
C SER A 521 2.83 29.90 9.76
N TYR A 522 3.47 29.53 10.86
CA TYR A 522 4.70 28.75 10.86
C TYR A 522 4.38 27.30 11.23
N THR A 523 4.49 26.40 10.26
CA THR A 523 4.00 25.02 10.33
C THR A 523 5.14 24.02 10.18
N PRO A 524 5.77 23.56 11.27
CA PRO A 524 6.61 22.38 11.23
C PRO A 524 5.81 21.14 10.82
N TYR A 525 6.44 20.26 10.05
CA TYR A 525 5.86 19.01 9.57
C TYR A 525 6.63 17.84 10.17
N THR A 526 5.94 16.89 10.81
CA THR A 526 6.56 15.68 11.34
C THR A 526 6.07 14.43 10.63
N TYR A 527 7.00 13.60 10.18
CA TYR A 527 6.69 12.25 9.71
C TYR A 527 7.00 11.25 10.84
N LEU A 528 5.96 10.58 11.33
CA LEU A 528 6.03 9.54 12.36
C LEU A 528 6.10 8.16 11.69
N MET A 529 7.04 7.31 12.11
CA MET A 529 7.34 6.04 11.45
C MET A 529 7.87 4.97 12.42
N ASP A 530 8.24 3.82 11.85
CA ASP A 530 8.80 2.64 12.54
C ASP A 530 7.85 1.98 13.56
N CYS A 531 6.54 2.05 13.30
CA CYS A 531 5.55 1.16 13.91
C CYS A 531 5.35 -0.06 12.99
N TRP A 532 6.08 -1.15 13.23
CA TRP A 532 6.12 -2.32 12.36
C TRP A 532 5.04 -3.35 12.73
N THR A 533 4.40 -3.91 11.70
CA THR A 533 3.45 -5.03 11.76
C THR A 533 3.90 -6.12 10.76
N PRO A 534 3.31 -7.33 10.77
CA PRO A 534 3.61 -8.34 9.76
C PRO A 534 3.26 -7.88 8.32
N GLN A 535 2.40 -6.87 8.19
CA GLN A 535 1.96 -6.27 6.92
C GLN A 535 2.68 -4.95 6.60
N GLY A 536 3.87 -4.75 7.18
CA GLY A 536 4.71 -3.58 6.96
C GLY A 536 4.53 -2.47 8.01
N MET A 537 5.14 -1.33 7.71
CA MET A 537 5.22 -0.18 8.61
C MET A 537 3.94 0.65 8.59
N LEU A 538 3.44 1.00 9.77
CA LEU A 538 2.50 2.08 9.99
C LEU A 538 3.26 3.40 10.16
N SER A 539 2.74 4.45 9.53
CA SER A 539 3.30 5.80 9.54
C SER A 539 2.20 6.85 9.48
N MET A 540 2.52 8.09 9.86
CA MET A 540 1.55 9.19 9.88
C MET A 540 2.20 10.54 9.58
N ASN A 541 1.48 11.36 8.82
CA ASN A 541 1.79 12.77 8.62
C ASN A 541 1.21 13.60 9.75
N LEU A 542 2.02 14.45 10.38
CA LEU A 542 1.59 15.33 11.46
C LEU A 542 2.04 16.77 11.17
N ALA A 543 1.17 17.73 11.47
CA ALA A 543 1.50 19.14 11.39
C ALA A 543 0.70 19.90 12.46
N ASP A 544 1.33 20.94 13.01
CA ASP A 544 0.70 21.91 13.90
C ASP A 544 1.46 23.23 13.73
N SER A 545 0.85 24.35 14.09
CA SER A 545 1.38 25.68 13.77
C SER A 545 1.39 26.63 14.95
N VAL A 546 2.33 27.57 14.90
CA VAL A 546 2.31 28.83 15.66
C VAL A 546 2.09 29.98 14.70
N THR A 547 1.63 31.12 15.21
CA THR A 547 1.46 32.34 14.43
C THR A 547 2.65 33.27 14.66
N ILE A 548 3.35 33.62 13.58
CA ILE A 548 4.39 34.65 13.57
C ILE A 548 3.73 36.02 13.38
N SER A 549 4.07 36.97 14.24
CA SER A 549 3.60 38.36 14.17
C SER A 549 4.68 39.32 14.66
N GLY A 550 5.45 39.87 13.74
CA GLY A 550 6.65 40.66 14.01
C GLY A 550 7.89 39.79 14.15
N ASN A 551 9.04 40.44 14.38
CA ASN A 551 10.35 39.79 14.48
C ASN A 551 11.15 40.28 15.70
N LEU A 552 12.17 39.52 16.09
CA LEU A 552 13.04 39.82 17.24
C LEU A 552 13.70 41.21 17.18
N TRP A 553 13.95 41.79 15.99
CA TRP A 553 14.49 43.15 15.88
C TRP A 553 13.53 44.21 16.43
N SER A 554 12.22 43.98 16.34
CA SER A 554 11.22 44.89 16.91
C SER A 554 11.23 44.94 18.44
N ASP A 555 11.90 43.99 19.11
CA ASP A 555 12.08 43.99 20.57
C ASP A 555 13.36 44.73 21.01
N TRP A 556 14.30 44.95 20.09
CA TRP A 556 15.51 45.71 20.38
C TRP A 556 15.19 47.20 20.45
N HIS A 557 14.90 47.67 21.66
CA HIS A 557 14.77 49.09 21.94
C HIS A 557 16.16 49.76 21.86
N ILE A 558 16.44 50.51 20.80
CA ILE A 558 17.52 51.50 20.81
C ILE A 558 17.02 52.67 21.66
N ALA A 559 17.17 52.57 22.99
CA ALA A 559 17.05 53.75 23.83
C ALA A 559 18.18 54.71 23.43
N LYS A 560 17.83 55.87 22.86
CA LYS A 560 18.78 56.99 22.79
C LYS A 560 19.18 57.31 24.23
N LEU A 561 20.47 57.14 24.55
CA LEU A 561 21.08 57.73 25.75
C LEU A 561 20.69 59.21 25.76
N ARG A 562 19.91 59.61 26.77
CA ARG A 562 19.58 61.01 27.03
C ARG A 562 20.68 61.66 27.83
#